data_AF-A0A2G8KWN3-F1
#
_entry.id   AF-A0A2G8KWN3-F1
#
_cell.length_a   1.000
_cell.length_b   1.000
_cell.length_c   1.000
_cell.angle_alpha   90.00
_cell.angle_beta   90.00
_cell.angle_gamma   90.00
#
_symmetry.space_group_name_H-M   'P 1'
#
loop_
_entity.id
_entity.type
_entity.pdbx_description
1 polymer ?
#
loop_
_entity_poly.entity_id
_entity_poly.type
_entity_poly.pdbx_seq_one_letter_code
_entity_poly.pdbx_strand_id
1 'polypeptide(L)'
;MSHPTDTIDTKDGYFVQGPNAIQRTEVRGPEETAPGKRNSFRRSRIPSDQCISRLQSSSTRASHVEASRELCDNPHFVVAGFNSGDVHQGALGNCWFVAATGNLAQEKELWERVIPNAKEQDWDDDDKSSYAGIFHFRFWRFGEWLDVVVDDRLPTVNNKLTYTHSQEGNEFWSALLEKAYAKLAGCYENLDGGNTADALVDFTGGVAEGSTYRTRRIIS
;
A
#
# COMPACT_ATOMS: atom_id res chain seq x y z
N MET A 1 -25.41 46.47 12.52
CA MET A 1 -25.07 45.29 13.34
C MET A 1 -24.22 44.39 12.46
N SER A 2 -22.92 44.40 12.70
CA SER A 2 -21.88 43.76 11.91
C SER A 2 -21.72 42.29 12.30
N HIS A 3 -21.69 41.40 11.30
CA HIS A 3 -21.34 39.99 11.47
C HIS A 3 -19.88 39.85 11.93
N PRO A 4 -19.54 38.91 12.82
CA PRO A 4 -18.15 38.54 13.07
C PRO A 4 -17.63 37.67 11.91
N THR A 5 -16.50 38.06 11.37
CA THR A 5 -15.66 37.28 10.46
C THR A 5 -14.86 36.27 11.27
N ASP A 6 -14.97 34.98 10.94
CA ASP A 6 -14.11 33.94 11.51
C ASP A 6 -12.67 34.13 11.02
N THR A 7 -11.79 34.50 11.95
CA THR A 7 -10.34 34.57 11.76
C THR A 7 -9.73 33.20 11.99
N ILE A 8 -8.91 32.74 11.04
CA ILE A 8 -8.11 31.52 11.13
C ILE A 8 -6.88 31.81 12.01
N ASP A 9 -6.77 31.14 13.16
CA ASP A 9 -5.54 31.12 13.98
C ASP A 9 -4.71 29.88 13.59
N THR A 10 -3.50 30.12 13.08
CA THR A 10 -2.59 29.14 12.48
C THR A 10 -1.55 28.59 13.45
N LYS A 11 -1.74 28.66 14.78
CA LYS A 11 -0.62 28.36 15.71
C LYS A 11 -0.61 27.08 16.50
N ASP A 12 -1.67 26.30 16.61
CA ASP A 12 -1.58 24.99 17.28
C ASP A 12 -2.50 24.00 16.57
N GLY A 13 -1.91 23.02 15.88
CA GLY A 13 -2.57 22.05 14.99
C GLY A 13 -3.50 21.07 15.71
N TYR A 14 -4.59 21.56 16.29
CA TYR A 14 -5.63 20.75 16.93
C TYR A 14 -6.99 21.09 16.32
N PHE A 15 -7.59 20.14 15.61
CA PHE A 15 -9.02 20.14 15.34
C PHE A 15 -9.69 18.92 15.99
N VAL A 16 -10.87 19.18 16.54
CA VAL A 16 -11.62 18.37 17.50
C VAL A 16 -12.33 17.19 16.83
N GLN A 17 -12.47 16.13 17.61
CA GLN A 17 -13.03 14.79 17.34
C GLN A 17 -14.37 14.76 16.60
N GLY A 18 -14.45 13.86 15.61
CA GLY A 18 -15.69 13.28 15.08
C GLY A 18 -15.64 11.74 15.17
N PRO A 19 -16.79 11.04 15.04
CA PRO A 19 -16.95 9.61 15.35
C PRO A 19 -16.22 8.62 14.41
N ASN A 20 -15.47 9.10 13.42
CA ASN A 20 -14.66 8.28 12.50
C ASN A 20 -13.15 8.49 12.76
N ALA A 21 -12.72 8.26 13.99
CA ALA A 21 -11.30 8.28 14.32
C ALA A 21 -10.62 7.02 13.78
N ILE A 22 -10.02 7.12 12.59
CA ILE A 22 -9.00 6.16 12.14
C ILE A 22 -7.89 6.20 13.19
N GLN A 23 -7.65 5.07 13.86
CA GLN A 23 -6.61 4.95 14.88
C GLN A 23 -5.27 5.40 14.28
N ARG A 24 -4.62 6.37 14.92
CA ARG A 24 -3.24 6.76 14.62
C ARG A 24 -2.36 5.54 14.82
N THR A 25 -2.03 4.83 13.75
CA THR A 25 -0.87 3.94 13.73
C THR A 25 0.34 4.85 13.91
N GLU A 26 1.25 4.54 14.84
CA GLU A 26 2.49 5.32 15.03
C GLU A 26 3.32 5.26 13.75
N VAL A 27 3.13 6.25 12.87
CA VAL A 27 3.99 6.53 11.72
C VAL A 27 4.96 7.60 12.20
N ARG A 28 6.19 7.21 12.56
CA ARG A 28 7.25 8.18 12.82
C ARG A 28 7.84 8.60 11.48
N GLY A 29 7.83 9.90 11.21
CA GLY A 29 8.59 10.48 10.11
C GLY A 29 10.11 10.30 10.30
N PRO A 30 10.90 10.51 9.24
CA PRO A 30 12.35 10.41 9.32
C PRO A 30 12.90 11.55 10.18
N GLU A 31 13.22 11.26 11.43
CA GLU A 31 14.07 12.13 12.24
C GLU A 31 15.50 12.03 11.69
N GLU A 32 16.10 13.17 11.38
CA GLU A 32 17.45 13.30 10.82
C GLU A 32 18.48 12.71 11.80
N THR A 33 18.81 11.42 11.66
CA THR A 33 19.76 10.75 12.56
C THR A 33 21.20 10.92 12.08
N ALA A 34 22.02 11.53 12.95
CA ALA A 34 23.47 11.62 12.84
C ALA A 34 24.15 10.28 12.47
N PRO A 35 25.30 10.31 11.75
CA PRO A 35 25.94 9.10 11.23
C PRO A 35 26.48 8.22 12.36
N GLY A 36 26.03 6.96 12.43
CA GLY A 36 26.66 5.93 13.26
C GLY A 36 25.75 5.03 14.12
N LYS A 37 24.41 5.19 14.10
CA LYS A 37 23.52 4.27 14.81
C LYS A 37 22.85 3.30 13.84
N ARG A 38 23.21 2.01 13.94
CA ARG A 38 22.48 0.92 13.26
C ARG A 38 21.03 0.93 13.73
N ASN A 39 20.09 1.12 12.80
CA ASN A 39 18.67 0.98 13.07
C ASN A 39 18.39 -0.46 13.52
N SER A 40 18.14 -0.65 14.82
CA SER A 40 17.46 -1.86 15.28
C SER A 40 15.98 -1.66 15.02
N PHE A 41 15.53 -2.10 13.85
CA PHE A 41 14.11 -2.24 13.55
C PHE A 41 13.53 -3.24 14.56
N ARG A 42 12.95 -2.74 15.65
CA ARG A 42 12.17 -3.58 16.55
C ARG A 42 10.94 -4.01 15.76
N ARG A 43 10.70 -5.33 15.66
CA ARG A 43 9.45 -5.94 15.18
C ARG A 43 8.29 -5.42 16.05
N SER A 44 7.76 -4.23 15.76
CA SER A 44 6.45 -3.83 16.24
C SER A 44 5.47 -4.75 15.53
N ARG A 45 4.70 -5.53 16.30
CA ARG A 45 3.57 -6.29 15.72
C ARG A 45 2.65 -5.29 15.07
N ILE A 46 2.54 -5.37 13.75
CA ILE A 46 1.81 -4.40 12.98
C ILE A 46 0.31 -4.71 13.14
N PRO A 47 -0.57 -3.72 13.36
CA PRO A 47 -2.01 -3.95 13.49
C PRO A 47 -2.68 -4.68 12.31
N SER A 48 -2.05 -4.69 11.12
CA SER A 48 -2.51 -5.44 9.94
C SER A 48 -2.55 -6.97 10.15
N ASP A 49 -1.76 -7.51 11.09
CA ASP A 49 -1.83 -8.93 11.46
C ASP A 49 -3.21 -9.31 12.01
N GLN A 50 -3.92 -8.36 12.65
CA GLN A 50 -5.27 -8.60 13.17
C GLN A 50 -6.32 -8.72 12.06
N CYS A 51 -6.10 -8.09 10.90
CA CYS A 51 -7.04 -8.13 9.80
C CYS A 51 -6.95 -9.41 8.97
N ILE A 52 -5.73 -9.94 8.82
CA ILE A 52 -5.54 -11.26 8.21
C ILE A 52 -6.25 -12.36 9.02
N SER A 53 -6.28 -12.24 10.35
CA SER A 53 -7.05 -13.17 11.20
C SER A 53 -8.57 -13.11 10.99
N ARG A 54 -9.12 -11.96 10.55
CA ARG A 54 -10.56 -11.82 10.24
C ARG A 54 -10.91 -12.48 8.91
N LEU A 55 -10.04 -12.41 7.90
CA LEU A 55 -10.19 -13.13 6.63
C LEU A 55 -10.26 -14.65 6.83
N GLN A 56 -9.50 -15.20 7.78
CA GLN A 56 -9.55 -16.62 8.14
C GLN A 56 -10.91 -17.07 8.70
N SER A 57 -11.75 -16.13 9.17
CA SER A 57 -13.07 -16.43 9.73
C SER A 57 -14.21 -16.35 8.71
N SER A 58 -14.02 -15.69 7.56
CA SER A 58 -15.08 -15.38 6.60
C SER A 58 -15.07 -16.25 5.33
N SER A 59 -13.96 -16.91 4.99
CA SER A 59 -13.84 -17.75 3.79
C SER A 59 -14.09 -19.23 4.07
N THR A 60 -14.90 -19.87 3.21
CA THR A 60 -15.21 -21.33 3.25
C THR A 60 -14.03 -22.22 2.83
N ARG A 61 -12.88 -21.63 2.45
CA ARG A 61 -11.61 -22.33 2.20
C ARG A 61 -10.57 -21.87 3.23
N ALA A 62 -9.77 -22.82 3.72
CA ALA A 62 -8.66 -22.51 4.62
C ALA A 62 -7.71 -21.51 3.95
N SER A 63 -7.74 -20.27 4.41
CA SER A 63 -6.81 -19.23 4.00
C SER A 63 -5.59 -19.27 4.91
N HIS A 64 -4.41 -19.35 4.30
CA HIS A 64 -3.13 -19.39 4.96
C HIS A 64 -2.40 -18.05 4.83
N VAL A 65 -1.31 -17.92 5.57
CA VAL A 65 -0.45 -16.75 5.57
C VAL A 65 0.96 -17.27 5.41
N GLU A 66 1.54 -17.05 4.23
CA GLU A 66 2.79 -17.68 3.82
C GLU A 66 3.79 -16.59 3.42
N ALA A 67 5.05 -16.79 3.78
CA ALA A 67 6.14 -15.91 3.34
C ALA A 67 6.44 -16.12 1.84
N SER A 68 7.00 -15.13 1.15
CA SER A 68 7.30 -15.27 -0.30
C SER A 68 8.23 -16.46 -0.59
N ARG A 69 9.19 -16.73 0.29
CA ARG A 69 10.08 -17.90 0.22
C ARG A 69 9.39 -19.25 0.46
N GLU A 70 8.19 -19.26 1.02
CA GLU A 70 7.37 -20.46 1.17
C GLU A 70 6.49 -20.70 -0.06
N LEU A 71 6.28 -19.65 -0.88
CA LEU A 71 5.46 -19.68 -2.10
C LEU A 71 6.25 -20.03 -3.35
N CYS A 72 7.51 -19.60 -3.43
CA CYS A 72 8.40 -19.91 -4.54
C CYS A 72 9.87 -19.97 -4.09
N ASP A 73 10.67 -20.76 -4.80
CA ASP A 73 12.08 -21.01 -4.46
C ASP A 73 13.00 -19.80 -4.71
N ASN A 74 12.64 -18.92 -5.66
CA ASN A 74 13.44 -17.78 -6.08
C ASN A 74 12.58 -16.51 -6.15
N PRO A 75 12.11 -15.97 -5.02
CA PRO A 75 11.29 -14.77 -4.98
C PRO A 75 12.12 -13.55 -5.37
N HIS A 76 11.53 -12.67 -6.18
CA HIS A 76 12.06 -11.36 -6.57
C HIS A 76 11.06 -10.29 -6.18
N PHE A 77 11.58 -9.14 -5.77
CA PHE A 77 10.76 -7.98 -5.53
C PHE A 77 10.25 -7.47 -6.88
N VAL A 78 11.14 -7.33 -7.86
CA VAL A 78 10.80 -6.87 -9.22
C VAL A 78 11.51 -7.74 -10.26
N VAL A 79 10.78 -8.22 -11.26
CA VAL A 79 11.31 -9.03 -12.36
C VAL A 79 11.25 -8.23 -13.66
N ALA A 80 12.41 -7.93 -14.24
CA ALA A 80 12.53 -7.17 -15.50
C ALA A 80 11.96 -5.73 -15.47
N GLY A 81 11.80 -5.14 -14.27
CA GLY A 81 11.34 -3.77 -14.06
C GLY A 81 9.84 -3.70 -13.77
N PHE A 82 9.33 -2.51 -13.46
CA PHE A 82 7.90 -2.33 -13.16
C PHE A 82 7.08 -2.31 -14.45
N ASN A 83 6.08 -3.16 -14.53
CA ASN A 83 5.19 -3.26 -15.67
C ASN A 83 3.72 -3.46 -15.24
N SER A 84 2.81 -3.01 -16.09
CA SER A 84 1.37 -3.19 -15.86
C SER A 84 0.94 -4.67 -15.82
N GLY A 85 1.72 -5.56 -16.46
CA GLY A 85 1.55 -7.01 -16.39
C GLY A 85 1.81 -7.62 -15.01
N ASP A 86 2.36 -6.84 -14.08
CA ASP A 86 2.68 -7.34 -12.74
C ASP A 86 1.50 -7.12 -11.77
N VAL A 87 0.40 -6.54 -12.27
CA VAL A 87 -0.74 -6.09 -11.47
C VAL A 87 -2.02 -6.78 -11.92
N HIS A 88 -2.24 -7.99 -11.43
CA HIS A 88 -3.48 -8.74 -11.67
C HIS A 88 -4.40 -8.64 -10.46
N GLN A 89 -5.68 -8.33 -10.69
CA GLN A 89 -6.67 -8.31 -9.62
C GLN A 89 -6.91 -9.73 -9.08
N GLY A 90 -6.88 -9.87 -7.76
CA GLY A 90 -7.25 -11.10 -7.06
C GLY A 90 -8.73 -11.14 -6.68
N ALA A 91 -9.03 -11.77 -5.54
CA ALA A 91 -10.39 -12.00 -5.07
C ALA A 91 -11.11 -10.76 -4.49
N LEU A 92 -10.43 -9.62 -4.36
CA LEU A 92 -10.94 -8.40 -3.74
C LEU A 92 -11.53 -7.44 -4.77
N GLY A 93 -12.58 -6.69 -4.40
CA GLY A 93 -13.20 -5.65 -5.23
C GLY A 93 -12.38 -4.35 -5.35
N ASN A 94 -11.05 -4.45 -5.45
CA ASN A 94 -10.12 -3.33 -5.48
C ASN A 94 -9.60 -3.00 -6.90
N CYS A 95 -10.41 -3.23 -7.94
CA CYS A 95 -10.04 -2.90 -9.32
C CYS A 95 -9.55 -1.45 -9.50
N TRP A 96 -10.06 -0.53 -8.67
CA TRP A 96 -9.65 0.86 -8.62
C TRP A 96 -8.17 1.04 -8.23
N PHE A 97 -7.68 0.22 -7.29
CA PHE A 97 -6.29 0.19 -6.85
C PHE A 97 -5.40 -0.46 -7.91
N VAL A 98 -5.82 -1.59 -8.47
CA VAL A 98 -5.12 -2.26 -9.58
C VAL A 98 -4.91 -1.31 -10.77
N ALA A 99 -5.94 -0.55 -11.14
CA ALA A 99 -5.85 0.45 -12.20
C ALA A 99 -4.86 1.58 -11.86
N ALA A 100 -4.88 2.09 -10.64
CA ALA A 100 -3.94 3.12 -10.20
C ALA A 100 -2.49 2.59 -10.19
N THR A 101 -2.29 1.36 -9.72
CA THR A 101 -0.97 0.70 -9.66
C THR A 101 -0.43 0.40 -11.06
N GLY A 102 -1.30 0.06 -12.02
CA GLY A 102 -0.92 -0.06 -13.43
C GLY A 102 -0.43 1.26 -14.04
N ASN A 103 -0.98 2.41 -13.61
CA ASN A 103 -0.46 3.73 -14.00
C ASN A 103 0.86 4.05 -13.30
N LEU A 104 0.98 3.70 -12.00
CA LEU A 104 2.21 3.86 -11.24
C LEU A 104 3.39 3.13 -11.92
N ALA A 105 3.18 1.89 -12.36
CA ALA A 105 4.21 1.08 -13.01
C ALA A 105 4.74 1.69 -14.32
N GLN A 106 3.93 2.49 -15.02
CA GLN A 106 4.29 3.08 -16.31
C GLN A 106 5.15 4.35 -16.16
N GLU A 107 5.13 5.00 -15.01
CA GLU A 107 5.77 6.31 -14.79
C GLU A 107 6.92 6.18 -13.80
N LYS A 108 8.15 6.23 -14.33
CA LYS A 108 9.37 5.95 -13.54
C LYS A 108 9.51 6.82 -12.30
N GLU A 109 9.31 8.12 -12.47
CA GLU A 109 9.46 9.10 -11.40
C GLU A 109 8.41 8.90 -10.29
N LEU A 110 7.24 8.36 -10.63
CA LEU A 110 6.19 8.09 -9.67
C LEU A 110 6.50 6.82 -8.87
N TRP A 111 6.84 5.71 -9.53
CA TRP A 111 7.14 4.49 -8.79
C TRP A 111 8.42 4.61 -7.97
N GLU A 112 9.45 5.36 -8.40
CA GLU A 112 10.66 5.58 -7.59
C GLU A 112 10.35 6.36 -6.29
N ARG A 113 9.26 7.15 -6.30
CA ARG A 113 8.78 7.88 -5.12
C ARG A 113 8.01 6.98 -4.15
N VAL A 114 7.14 6.12 -4.69
CA VAL A 114 6.29 5.20 -3.91
C VAL A 114 7.08 3.96 -3.43
N ILE A 115 8.01 3.48 -4.25
CA ILE A 115 8.80 2.27 -4.04
C ILE A 115 10.30 2.65 -4.05
N PRO A 116 10.77 3.34 -3.00
CA PRO A 116 12.16 3.78 -2.93
C PRO A 116 13.10 2.58 -2.84
N ASN A 117 14.30 2.71 -3.42
CA ASN A 117 15.38 1.72 -3.29
C ASN A 117 14.95 0.27 -3.65
N ALA A 118 14.08 0.10 -4.65
CA ALA A 118 13.50 -1.21 -5.00
C ALA A 118 14.55 -2.34 -5.13
N LYS A 119 15.74 -2.04 -5.67
CA LYS A 119 16.84 -3.01 -5.76
C LYS A 119 17.42 -3.45 -4.42
N GLU A 120 17.47 -2.54 -3.43
CA GLU A 120 17.97 -2.84 -2.08
C GLU A 120 16.94 -3.61 -1.25
N GLN A 121 15.67 -3.53 -1.64
CA GLN A 121 14.59 -4.30 -1.02
C GLN A 121 14.47 -5.72 -1.58
N ASP A 122 15.17 -6.03 -2.67
CA ASP A 122 15.08 -7.32 -3.34
C ASP A 122 15.70 -8.46 -2.51
N TRP A 123 15.33 -9.69 -2.84
CA TRP A 123 16.00 -10.87 -2.35
C TRP A 123 17.35 -11.00 -3.06
N ASP A 124 18.44 -10.80 -2.30
CA ASP A 124 19.78 -11.07 -2.79
C ASP A 124 20.14 -12.55 -2.61
N ASP A 125 20.31 -13.26 -3.72
CA ASP A 125 20.74 -14.67 -3.75
C ASP A 125 22.20 -14.84 -3.33
N ASP A 126 23.05 -13.83 -3.60
CA ASP A 126 24.48 -13.83 -3.29
C ASP A 126 24.72 -13.48 -1.82
N ASP A 127 23.92 -12.57 -1.25
CA ASP A 127 23.94 -12.24 0.18
C ASP A 127 22.60 -12.52 0.88
N LYS A 128 22.39 -13.78 1.24
CA LYS A 128 21.20 -14.21 2.02
C LYS A 128 21.07 -13.52 3.39
N SER A 129 22.12 -12.86 3.90
CA SER A 129 22.10 -12.16 5.19
C SER A 129 21.54 -10.74 5.10
N SER A 130 21.47 -10.18 3.89
CA SER A 130 20.84 -8.88 3.62
C SER A 130 19.31 -8.95 3.77
N TYR A 131 18.71 -10.11 3.49
CA TYR A 131 17.28 -10.31 3.56
C TYR A 131 16.75 -10.35 5.01
N ALA A 132 15.92 -9.36 5.36
CA ALA A 132 15.27 -9.28 6.66
C ALA A 132 13.77 -9.65 6.65
N GLY A 133 13.17 -9.86 5.47
CA GLY A 133 11.72 -10.01 5.31
C GLY A 133 10.94 -8.75 5.66
N ILE A 134 11.53 -7.59 5.35
CA ILE A 134 10.97 -6.27 5.65
C ILE A 134 11.06 -5.43 4.38
N PHE A 135 9.93 -4.85 4.00
CA PHE A 135 9.75 -4.00 2.82
C PHE A 135 9.10 -2.69 3.24
N HIS A 136 9.30 -1.63 2.47
CA HIS A 136 8.70 -0.34 2.77
C HIS A 136 8.27 0.43 1.51
N PHE A 137 7.19 1.18 1.69
CA PHE A 137 6.49 1.92 0.63
C PHE A 137 6.11 3.30 1.14
N ARG A 138 6.08 4.28 0.25
CA ARG A 138 5.73 5.66 0.59
C ARG A 138 4.39 6.05 -0.02
N PHE A 139 3.52 6.62 0.80
CA PHE A 139 2.23 7.14 0.34
C PHE A 139 2.03 8.56 0.85
N TRP A 140 1.40 9.38 0.03
CA TRP A 140 1.03 10.75 0.40
C TRP A 140 -0.26 10.76 1.19
N ARG A 141 -0.21 11.17 2.46
CA ARG A 141 -1.40 11.30 3.32
C ARG A 141 -1.29 12.56 4.15
N PHE A 142 -2.41 13.28 4.27
CA PHE A 142 -2.52 14.47 5.12
C PHE A 142 -1.45 15.55 4.85
N GLY A 143 -0.95 15.65 3.61
CA GLY A 143 0.05 16.65 3.21
C GLY A 143 1.51 16.23 3.45
N GLU A 144 1.78 14.97 3.78
CA GLU A 144 3.12 14.45 3.96
C GLU A 144 3.31 13.04 3.38
N TRP A 145 4.57 12.65 3.17
CA TRP A 145 4.92 11.28 2.75
C TRP A 145 5.06 10.39 3.98
N LEU A 146 4.18 9.40 4.09
CA LEU A 146 4.23 8.38 5.12
C LEU A 146 5.00 7.16 4.62
N ASP A 147 5.99 6.73 5.38
CA ASP A 147 6.75 5.51 5.13
C ASP A 147 6.08 4.32 5.84
N VAL A 148 5.68 3.32 5.07
CA VAL A 148 4.86 2.19 5.49
C VAL A 148 5.64 0.90 5.32
N VAL A 149 6.03 0.35 6.45
CA VAL A 149 6.82 -0.89 6.51
C VAL A 149 5.90 -2.10 6.63
N VAL A 150 6.15 -3.15 5.85
CA VAL A 150 5.44 -4.44 5.88
C VAL A 150 6.41 -5.61 5.86
N ASP A 151 6.00 -6.75 6.40
CA ASP A 151 6.71 -8.01 6.16
C ASP A 151 6.23 -8.69 4.86
N ASP A 152 6.89 -9.79 4.48
CA ASP A 152 6.65 -10.54 3.24
C ASP A 152 5.54 -11.59 3.32
N ARG A 153 4.79 -11.65 4.43
CA ARG A 153 3.75 -12.67 4.61
C ARG A 153 2.45 -12.29 3.94
N LEU A 154 2.00 -13.09 2.97
CA LEU A 154 0.85 -12.75 2.13
C LEU A 154 -0.31 -13.74 2.35
N PRO A 155 -1.58 -13.30 2.20
CA PRO A 155 -2.74 -14.19 2.28
C PRO A 155 -2.82 -15.14 1.09
N THR A 156 -2.94 -16.45 1.35
CA THR A 156 -2.94 -17.49 0.33
C THR A 156 -4.10 -18.47 0.46
N VAL A 157 -4.53 -19.03 -0.67
CA VAL A 157 -5.49 -20.14 -0.73
C VAL A 157 -4.96 -21.17 -1.72
N ASN A 158 -4.76 -22.41 -1.27
CA ASN A 158 -4.11 -23.47 -2.05
C ASN A 158 -2.73 -23.06 -2.57
N ASN A 159 -1.89 -22.46 -1.72
CA ASN A 159 -0.53 -21.98 -2.03
C ASN A 159 -0.48 -20.97 -3.19
N LYS A 160 -1.56 -20.20 -3.38
CA LYS A 160 -1.64 -19.11 -4.35
C LYS A 160 -2.08 -17.83 -3.67
N LEU A 161 -1.50 -16.71 -4.09
CA LEU A 161 -1.88 -15.39 -3.60
C LEU A 161 -3.38 -15.16 -3.81
N THR A 162 -4.04 -14.67 -2.76
CA THR A 162 -5.49 -14.43 -2.77
C THR A 162 -5.84 -13.11 -3.46
N TYR A 163 -4.94 -12.13 -3.35
CA TYR A 163 -5.15 -10.76 -3.80
C TYR A 163 -4.26 -10.40 -4.99
N THR A 164 -3.78 -9.16 -5.10
CA THR A 164 -2.98 -8.71 -6.23
C THR A 164 -1.72 -9.56 -6.38
N HIS A 165 -1.39 -9.94 -7.62
CA HIS A 165 -0.22 -10.73 -7.97
C HIS A 165 0.27 -10.41 -9.39
N SER A 166 1.52 -10.76 -9.68
CA SER A 166 2.10 -10.67 -11.03
C SER A 166 1.74 -11.89 -11.88
N GLN A 167 1.85 -11.74 -13.21
CA GLN A 167 1.90 -12.89 -14.13
C GLN A 167 3.12 -13.78 -13.85
N GLU A 168 4.23 -13.16 -13.43
CA GLU A 168 5.42 -13.86 -13.02
C GLU A 168 5.24 -14.38 -11.58
N GLY A 169 5.19 -15.70 -11.44
CA GLY A 169 4.86 -16.36 -10.17
C GLY A 169 5.88 -16.16 -9.04
N ASN A 170 7.00 -15.53 -9.35
CA ASN A 170 8.07 -15.20 -8.41
C ASN A 170 8.28 -13.70 -8.22
N GLU A 171 7.36 -12.85 -8.68
CA GLU A 171 7.42 -11.40 -8.50
C GLU A 171 6.38 -10.89 -7.50
N PHE A 172 6.82 -10.08 -6.52
CA PHE A 172 5.99 -9.75 -5.34
C PHE A 172 5.74 -8.26 -5.08
N TRP A 173 6.34 -7.32 -5.83
CA TRP A 173 6.18 -5.88 -5.52
C TRP A 173 4.70 -5.44 -5.46
N SER A 174 3.85 -5.93 -6.38
CA SER A 174 2.45 -5.51 -6.47
C SER A 174 1.62 -6.05 -5.31
N ALA A 175 1.87 -7.29 -4.89
CA ALA A 175 1.23 -7.91 -3.73
C ALA A 175 1.64 -7.22 -2.42
N LEU A 176 2.92 -6.86 -2.29
CA LEU A 176 3.45 -6.17 -1.10
C LEU A 176 3.00 -4.71 -1.05
N LEU A 177 2.89 -4.04 -2.19
CA LEU A 177 2.33 -2.68 -2.30
C LEU A 177 0.87 -2.67 -1.86
N GLU A 178 0.06 -3.61 -2.33
CA GLU A 178 -1.33 -3.77 -1.91
C GLU A 178 -1.42 -4.02 -0.39
N LYS A 179 -0.54 -4.86 0.16
CA LYS A 179 -0.46 -5.09 1.61
C LYS A 179 -0.15 -3.82 2.40
N ALA A 180 0.81 -3.02 1.93
CA ALA A 180 1.16 -1.75 2.57
C ALA A 180 0.00 -0.75 2.51
N TYR A 181 -0.71 -0.72 1.39
CA TYR A 181 -1.88 0.13 1.23
C TYR A 181 -3.07 -0.35 2.09
N ALA A 182 -3.30 -1.66 2.18
CA ALA A 182 -4.28 -2.26 3.10
C ALA A 182 -3.96 -1.94 4.57
N LYS A 183 -2.68 -1.94 4.94
CA LYS A 183 -2.23 -1.53 6.27
C LYS A 183 -2.58 -0.08 6.58
N LEU A 184 -2.46 0.83 5.60
CA LEU A 184 -2.90 2.23 5.76
C LEU A 184 -4.43 2.34 5.88
N ALA A 185 -5.16 1.53 5.11
CA ALA A 185 -6.62 1.45 5.20
C ALA A 185 -7.13 0.74 6.47
N GLY A 186 -6.22 0.10 7.22
CA GLY A 186 -6.51 -0.69 8.41
C GLY A 186 -6.69 -2.18 8.13
N CYS A 187 -7.26 -2.57 6.98
CA CYS A 187 -7.44 -3.97 6.57
C CYS A 187 -7.58 -4.11 5.04
N TYR A 188 -7.46 -5.34 4.53
CA TYR A 188 -7.68 -5.61 3.09
C TYR A 188 -9.14 -5.35 2.70
N GLU A 189 -10.10 -5.73 3.54
CA GLU A 189 -11.54 -5.56 3.27
C GLU A 189 -11.93 -4.08 3.09
N ASN A 190 -11.19 -3.15 3.70
CA ASN A 190 -11.41 -1.72 3.55
C ASN A 190 -10.95 -1.19 2.18
N LEU A 191 -10.30 -2.02 1.36
CA LEU A 191 -10.00 -1.68 -0.03
C LEU A 191 -11.14 -2.04 -0.99
N ASP A 192 -12.22 -2.69 -0.51
CA ASP A 192 -13.39 -2.96 -1.34
C ASP A 192 -14.17 -1.67 -1.61
N GLY A 193 -14.50 -1.42 -2.89
CA GLY A 193 -15.33 -0.27 -3.27
C GLY A 193 -14.69 1.12 -3.20
N GLY A 194 -13.35 1.22 -3.24
CA GLY A 194 -12.62 2.49 -3.27
C GLY A 194 -12.61 3.20 -4.64
N ASN A 195 -11.81 4.27 -4.76
CA ASN A 195 -11.76 5.13 -5.93
C ASN A 195 -10.33 5.32 -6.46
N THR A 196 -10.12 5.13 -7.76
CA THR A 196 -8.82 5.27 -8.44
C THR A 196 -8.22 6.67 -8.26
N ALA A 197 -9.06 7.71 -8.23
CA ALA A 197 -8.60 9.09 -8.02
C ALA A 197 -7.88 9.24 -6.67
N ASP A 198 -8.41 8.63 -5.61
CA ASP A 198 -7.83 8.69 -4.27
C ASP A 198 -6.50 7.93 -4.22
N ALA A 199 -6.42 6.74 -4.85
CA ALA A 199 -5.15 6.01 -4.99
C ALA A 199 -4.08 6.84 -5.72
N LEU A 200 -4.46 7.52 -6.81
CA LEU A 200 -3.53 8.35 -7.58
C LEU A 200 -3.05 9.55 -6.76
N VAL A 201 -3.91 10.16 -5.95
CA VAL A 201 -3.51 11.22 -5.00
C VAL A 201 -2.52 10.65 -4.00
N ASP A 202 -2.81 9.49 -3.41
CA ASP A 202 -1.92 8.83 -2.44
C ASP A 202 -0.56 8.43 -3.07
N PHE A 203 -0.50 8.13 -4.37
CA PHE A 203 0.75 7.81 -5.08
C PHE A 203 1.54 9.02 -5.55
N THR A 204 0.89 10.16 -5.80
CA THR A 204 1.53 11.32 -6.45
C THR A 204 1.73 12.51 -5.53
N GLY A 205 0.88 12.64 -4.51
CA GLY A 205 0.70 13.87 -3.75
C GLY A 205 0.06 15.02 -4.52
N GLY A 206 -0.51 14.74 -5.70
CA GLY A 206 -1.21 15.70 -6.53
C GLY A 206 -2.68 15.89 -6.15
N VAL A 207 -3.42 16.56 -7.03
CA VAL A 207 -4.88 16.74 -6.95
C VAL A 207 -5.51 15.95 -8.09
N ALA A 208 -6.49 15.09 -7.77
CA ALA A 208 -7.24 14.37 -8.79
C ALA A 208 -8.54 15.10 -9.14
N GLU A 209 -8.81 15.22 -10.44
CA GLU A 209 -10.05 15.81 -10.98
C GLU A 209 -10.85 14.74 -11.73
N GLY A 210 -12.14 14.60 -11.40
CA GLY A 210 -13.06 13.65 -12.04
C GLY A 210 -14.04 14.35 -12.98
N SER A 211 -14.08 13.92 -14.24
CA SER A 211 -15.09 14.37 -15.22
C SER A 211 -16.17 13.31 -15.42
N THR A 212 -17.43 13.67 -15.18
CA THR A 212 -18.58 12.77 -15.42
C THR A 212 -19.13 12.97 -16.81
N TYR A 213 -19.05 11.93 -17.66
CA TYR A 213 -19.67 11.93 -18.97
C TYR A 213 -21.07 11.30 -18.89
N ARG A 214 -22.11 12.05 -19.29
CA ARG A 214 -23.48 11.53 -19.41
C ARG A 214 -23.80 11.25 -20.86
N THR A 215 -24.01 9.98 -21.22
CA THR A 215 -24.56 9.61 -22.53
C THR A 215 -26.00 10.11 -22.65
N ARG A 216 -26.25 11.05 -23.58
CA ARG A 216 -27.63 11.39 -23.95
C ARG A 216 -28.22 10.22 -24.73
N ARG A 217 -29.32 9.64 -24.24
CA ARG A 217 -30.13 8.70 -25.03
C ARG A 217 -30.61 9.44 -26.28
N ILE A 218 -30.13 9.01 -27.45
CA ILE A 218 -30.76 9.36 -28.71
C ILE A 218 -32.03 8.51 -28.78
N ILE A 219 -33.18 9.16 -28.64
CA ILE A 219 -34.48 8.53 -28.87
C ILE A 219 -34.66 8.56 -30.39
N SER A 220 -34.67 7.38 -31.04
CA SER A 220 -34.87 7.23 -32.48
C SER A 220 -36.34 7.35 -32.85
#